data_AF-A0AAW9IKT3-F1
#
_entry.id   AF-A0AAW9IKT3-F1
#
_cell.length_a   1.000
_cell.length_b   1.000
_cell.length_c   1.000
_cell.angle_alpha   90.00
_cell.angle_beta   90.00
_cell.angle_gamma   90.00
#
_symmetry.space_group_name_H-M   'P 1'
#
loop_
_entity.id
_entity.type
_entity.pdbx_description
1 polymer ?
#
loop_
_entity_poly.entity_id
_entity_poly.type
_entity_poly.pdbx_seq_one_letter_code
_entity_poly.pdbx_strand_id
1 'polypeptide(L)'
;ETAKRTNEIINSALGGVLFIDEAYALCESEDDKVGKEIVDALLKGIEDNRNKLTVILAGYEKDMERFLSFNQGLKSRFPNTIHFEDYNPSEMYEIAVQIAKTKGYRIAKNVKNDLIDLFTRNQLTGKNDLGNARFVRNIIENAIIYSSRK
;
A
#
# COMPACT_ATOMS: atom_id res chain seq x y z
N GLU A 1 -21.74 -13.57 12.61
CA GLU A 1 -21.60 -13.91 11.17
C GLU A 1 -20.21 -13.53 10.67
N THR A 2 -19.71 -12.38 11.10
CA THR A 2 -18.41 -11.81 10.74
C THR A 2 -17.23 -12.71 11.08
N ALA A 3 -17.12 -13.21 12.32
CA ALA A 3 -16.03 -14.13 12.69
C ALA A 3 -15.98 -15.41 11.84
N LYS A 4 -17.13 -15.91 11.37
CA LYS A 4 -17.18 -17.10 10.50
C LYS A 4 -16.56 -16.78 9.14
N ARG A 5 -16.94 -15.65 8.52
CA ARG A 5 -16.37 -15.21 7.25
C ARG A 5 -14.87 -14.93 7.37
N THR A 6 -14.43 -14.31 8.45
CA THR A 6 -12.99 -14.10 8.73
C THR A 6 -12.24 -15.43 8.76
N ASN A 7 -12.78 -16.44 9.46
CA ASN A 7 -12.17 -17.77 9.51
C ASN A 7 -12.16 -18.48 8.15
N GLU A 8 -13.19 -18.31 7.32
CA GLU A 8 -13.22 -18.87 5.96
C GLU A 8 -12.10 -18.28 5.08
N ILE A 9 -11.84 -16.98 5.18
CA ILE A 9 -10.73 -16.31 4.49
C ILE A 9 -9.37 -16.79 5.02
N ILE A 10 -9.23 -16.95 6.33
CA ILE A 10 -7.98 -17.47 6.93
C ILE A 10 -7.72 -18.90 6.45
N ASN A 11 -8.75 -19.74 6.46
CA ASN A 11 -8.64 -21.13 6.03
C ASN A 11 -8.26 -21.25 4.56
N SER A 12 -8.73 -20.35 3.70
CA SER A 12 -8.37 -20.35 2.28
C SER A 12 -6.90 -19.93 2.03
N ALA A 13 -6.27 -19.23 2.98
CA ALA A 13 -4.88 -18.80 2.90
C ALA A 13 -3.89 -19.77 3.59
N LEU A 14 -4.35 -20.85 4.22
CA LEU A 14 -3.49 -21.82 4.88
C LEU A 14 -2.52 -22.48 3.88
N GLY A 15 -1.27 -22.62 4.31
CA GLY A 15 -0.15 -23.05 3.48
C GLY A 15 0.52 -21.92 2.69
N GLY A 16 0.01 -20.68 2.78
CA GLY A 16 0.51 -19.53 2.03
C GLY A 16 0.50 -18.22 2.80
N VAL A 17 0.18 -17.14 2.08
CA VAL A 17 0.21 -15.76 2.59
C VAL A 17 -1.19 -15.15 2.52
N LEU A 18 -1.65 -14.61 3.64
CA LEU A 18 -2.80 -13.72 3.70
C LEU A 18 -2.31 -12.27 3.68
N PHE A 19 -2.53 -11.58 2.57
CA PHE A 19 -2.21 -10.16 2.42
C PHE A 19 -3.47 -9.32 2.63
N ILE A 20 -3.42 -8.37 3.55
CA ILE A 20 -4.53 -7.47 3.87
C ILE A 20 -4.06 -6.05 3.60
N ASP A 21 -4.56 -5.47 2.50
CA ASP A 21 -4.33 -4.07 2.17
C ASP A 21 -5.26 -3.16 2.98
N GLU A 22 -4.80 -1.94 3.26
CA GLU A 22 -5.49 -0.95 4.10
C GLU A 22 -6.05 -1.57 5.40
N ALA A 23 -5.24 -2.36 6.11
CA ALA A 23 -5.69 -3.20 7.23
C ALA A 23 -6.33 -2.41 8.38
N TYR A 24 -6.03 -1.12 8.52
CA TYR A 24 -6.68 -0.21 9.46
C TYR A 24 -8.20 -0.08 9.22
N ALA A 25 -8.69 -0.35 8.02
CA ALA A 25 -10.12 -0.35 7.70
C ALA A 25 -10.87 -1.54 8.34
N LEU A 26 -10.16 -2.55 8.86
CA LEU A 26 -10.79 -3.65 9.59
C LEU A 26 -11.36 -3.21 10.94
N CYS A 27 -10.87 -2.12 11.51
CA CYS A 27 -11.33 -1.57 12.77
C CYS A 27 -11.02 -0.08 12.82
N GLU A 28 -12.02 0.76 12.58
CA GLU A 28 -11.82 2.22 12.44
C GLU A 28 -11.66 2.94 13.79
N SER A 29 -12.14 2.33 14.88
CA SER A 29 -12.12 2.92 16.21
C SER A 29 -12.24 1.88 17.33
N GLU A 30 -11.94 2.27 18.56
CA GLU A 30 -12.17 1.41 19.72
C GLU A 30 -13.65 1.11 19.98
N ASP A 31 -14.58 1.91 19.46
CA ASP A 31 -16.02 1.65 19.65
C ASP A 31 -16.61 0.74 18.55
N ASP A 32 -15.82 0.40 17.54
CA ASP A 32 -16.23 -0.50 16.46
C ASP A 32 -16.26 -1.96 16.94
N LYS A 33 -17.42 -2.37 17.45
CA LYS A 33 -17.66 -3.73 17.95
C LYS A 33 -17.49 -4.80 16.86
N VAL A 34 -17.86 -4.49 15.62
CA VAL A 34 -17.78 -5.43 14.51
C VAL A 34 -16.34 -5.58 14.06
N GLY A 35 -15.61 -4.46 13.92
CA GLY A 35 -14.20 -4.47 13.60
C GLY A 35 -13.36 -5.19 14.66
N LYS A 36 -13.68 -5.01 15.95
CA LYS A 36 -13.07 -5.78 17.03
C LYS A 36 -13.31 -7.29 16.89
N GLU A 37 -14.53 -7.72 16.57
CA GLU A 37 -14.82 -9.15 16.31
C GLU A 37 -13.97 -9.70 15.16
N ILE A 38 -13.76 -8.92 14.09
CA ILE A 38 -12.91 -9.30 12.96
C ILE A 38 -11.45 -9.44 13.41
N VAL A 39 -10.92 -8.44 14.10
CA VAL A 39 -9.53 -8.41 14.58
C VAL A 39 -9.27 -9.57 15.54
N ASP A 40 -10.19 -9.85 16.46
CA ASP A 40 -10.06 -10.93 17.43
C ASP A 40 -10.08 -12.31 16.73
N ALA A 41 -10.96 -12.49 15.74
CA ALA A 41 -10.99 -13.71 14.93
C ALA A 41 -9.70 -13.86 14.11
N LEU A 42 -9.16 -12.77 13.56
CA LEU A 42 -7.90 -12.76 12.83
C LEU A 42 -6.72 -13.15 13.73
N LEU A 43 -6.60 -12.51 14.90
CA LEU A 43 -5.55 -12.81 15.88
C LEU A 43 -5.59 -14.28 16.32
N LYS A 44 -6.79 -14.79 16.60
CA LYS A 44 -6.97 -16.20 16.95
C LYS A 44 -6.54 -17.13 15.81
N GLY A 45 -6.96 -16.83 14.57
CA GLY A 45 -6.59 -17.63 13.41
C GLY A 45 -5.07 -17.62 13.14
N ILE A 46 -4.39 -16.50 13.40
CA ILE A 46 -2.92 -16.40 13.33
C ILE A 46 -2.27 -17.29 14.40
N GLU A 47 -2.77 -17.24 15.64
CA GLU A 47 -2.27 -18.04 16.76
C GLU A 47 -2.39 -19.55 16.46
N ASP A 48 -3.59 -19.98 16.06
CA ASP A 48 -3.93 -21.37 15.83
C ASP A 48 -3.16 -21.97 14.63
N ASN A 49 -2.75 -21.12 13.68
CA ASN A 49 -2.14 -21.54 12.41
C ASN A 49 -0.72 -20.99 12.19
N ARG A 50 0.00 -20.61 13.25
CA ARG A 50 1.32 -19.94 13.17
C ARG A 50 2.38 -20.63 12.28
N ASN A 51 2.29 -21.95 12.11
CA ASN A 51 3.24 -22.74 11.31
C ASN A 51 2.81 -22.92 9.85
N LYS A 52 1.61 -22.47 9.48
CA LYS A 52 0.98 -22.71 8.18
C LYS A 52 0.48 -21.42 7.52
N LEU A 53 0.57 -20.27 8.20
CA LEU A 53 0.03 -19.02 7.70
C LEU A 53 1.03 -17.90 7.95
N THR A 54 1.34 -17.15 6.89
CA THR A 54 1.99 -15.85 7.01
C THR A 54 0.95 -14.77 6.74
N VAL A 55 0.85 -13.78 7.62
CA VAL A 55 -0.05 -12.63 7.44
C VAL A 55 0.77 -11.38 7.23
N ILE A 56 0.44 -10.62 6.19
CA ILE A 56 1.04 -9.33 5.88
C ILE A 56 -0.07 -8.28 5.94
N LEU A 57 0.09 -7.30 6.82
CA LEU A 57 -0.76 -6.13 6.88
C LEU A 57 -0.07 -4.99 6.13
N ALA A 58 -0.81 -4.29 5.28
CA ALA A 58 -0.33 -3.12 4.57
C ALA A 58 -1.27 -1.94 4.79
N GLY A 59 -0.73 -0.74 4.66
CA GLY A 59 -1.46 0.52 4.83
C GLY A 59 -0.51 1.70 5.04
N TYR A 60 -1.07 2.90 5.15
CA TYR A 60 -0.31 4.10 5.47
C TYR A 60 0.23 4.03 6.90
N GLU A 61 1.46 4.51 7.09
CA GLU A 61 2.21 4.39 8.34
C GLU A 61 1.42 4.86 9.57
N LYS A 62 0.88 6.09 9.53
CA LYS A 62 0.14 6.67 10.66
C LYS A 62 -1.14 5.90 10.99
N ASP A 63 -1.85 5.44 9.96
CA ASP A 63 -3.09 4.68 10.14
C ASP A 63 -2.79 3.28 10.69
N MET A 64 -1.69 2.66 10.24
CA MET A 64 -1.21 1.39 10.78
C MET A 64 -0.72 1.52 12.23
N GLU A 65 -0.01 2.59 12.58
CA GLU A 65 0.38 2.86 13.97
C GLU A 65 -0.85 2.99 14.88
N ARG A 66 -1.88 3.72 14.43
CA ARG A 66 -3.15 3.85 15.14
C ARG A 66 -3.85 2.50 15.26
N PHE A 67 -3.97 1.75 14.16
CA PHE A 67 -4.61 0.44 14.15
C PHE A 67 -3.94 -0.56 15.10
N LEU A 68 -2.61 -0.62 15.09
CA LEU A 68 -1.82 -1.47 16.00
C LEU A 68 -1.92 -1.05 17.47
N SER A 69 -2.30 0.21 17.75
CA SER A 69 -2.48 0.72 19.11
C SER A 69 -3.80 0.29 19.77
N PHE A 70 -4.82 -0.08 18.97
CA PHE A 70 -6.15 -0.45 19.49
C PHE A 70 -6.17 -1.74 20.32
N ASN A 71 -5.22 -2.65 20.10
CA ASN A 71 -5.13 -3.91 20.82
C ASN A 71 -3.67 -4.34 20.98
N GLN A 72 -3.23 -4.59 22.22
CA GLN A 72 -1.88 -5.11 22.51
C GLN A 72 -1.59 -6.44 21.79
N GLY A 73 -2.63 -7.24 21.53
CA GLY A 73 -2.56 -8.47 20.74
C GLY A 73 -1.99 -8.23 19.34
N LEU A 74 -2.43 -7.19 18.64
CA LEU A 74 -1.92 -6.85 17.31
C LEU A 74 -0.42 -6.57 17.32
N LYS A 75 0.02 -5.65 18.18
CA LYS A 75 1.44 -5.27 18.25
C LYS A 75 2.36 -6.46 18.56
N SER A 76 1.91 -7.42 19.36
CA SER A 76 2.69 -8.63 19.67
C SER A 76 2.73 -9.68 18.56
N ARG A 77 1.69 -9.76 17.71
CA ARG A 77 1.59 -10.74 16.61
C ARG A 77 2.22 -10.23 15.30
N PHE A 78 2.50 -8.92 15.21
CA PHE A 78 3.16 -8.29 14.07
C PHE A 78 4.48 -7.62 14.51
N PRO A 79 5.52 -8.39 14.85
CA PRO A 79 6.79 -7.84 15.34
C PRO A 79 7.68 -7.24 14.25
N ASN A 80 7.47 -7.63 12.99
CA ASN A 80 8.28 -7.18 11.85
C ASN A 80 7.55 -6.05 11.13
N THR A 81 8.13 -4.85 11.14
CA THR A 81 7.64 -3.70 10.38
C THR A 81 8.63 -3.39 9.26
N ILE A 82 8.12 -3.27 8.04
CA ILE A 82 8.89 -2.84 6.87
C ILE A 82 8.32 -1.50 6.42
N HIS A 83 9.14 -0.45 6.48
CA HIS A 83 8.77 0.87 5.99
C HIS A 83 9.18 0.99 4.51
N PHE A 84 8.25 1.42 3.68
CA PHE A 84 8.51 1.72 2.27
C PHE A 84 8.64 3.23 2.12
N GLU A 85 9.87 3.69 1.88
CA GLU A 85 10.14 5.11 1.68
C GLU A 85 9.58 5.60 0.34
N ASP A 86 9.22 6.89 0.30
CA ASP A 86 8.82 7.56 -0.92
C ASP A 86 10.01 7.65 -1.89
N TYR A 87 9.73 7.50 -3.18
CA TYR A 87 10.75 7.69 -4.22
C TYR A 87 11.21 9.15 -4.25
N ASN A 88 12.51 9.38 -4.36
CA ASN A 88 13.03 10.72 -4.64
C ASN A 88 12.73 11.14 -6.09
N PRO A 89 12.83 12.44 -6.45
CA PRO A 89 12.46 12.93 -7.78
C PRO A 89 13.25 12.28 -8.93
N SER A 90 14.49 11.85 -8.67
CA SER A 90 15.31 11.16 -9.67
C SER A 90 14.82 9.73 -9.89
N GLU A 91 14.45 9.01 -8.83
CA GLU A 91 13.83 7.68 -8.93
C GLU A 91 12.46 7.74 -9.62
N MET A 92 11.67 8.78 -9.33
CA MET A 92 10.41 9.04 -10.03
C MET A 92 10.62 9.23 -11.53
N TYR A 93 11.71 9.90 -11.94
CA TYR A 93 12.09 10.00 -13.36
C TYR A 93 12.44 8.64 -13.97
N GLU A 94 13.19 7.80 -13.28
CA GLU A 94 13.50 6.45 -13.77
C GLU A 94 12.23 5.60 -13.93
N ILE A 95 11.29 5.70 -12.98
CA ILE A 95 9.96 5.07 -13.11
C ILE A 95 9.23 5.59 -14.34
N ALA A 96 9.26 6.91 -14.59
CA ALA A 96 8.62 7.52 -15.75
C ALA A 96 9.18 6.96 -17.06
N VAL A 97 10.51 6.82 -17.14
CA VAL A 97 11.20 6.24 -18.30
C VAL A 97 10.78 4.79 -18.51
N GLN A 98 10.71 3.98 -17.45
CA GLN A 98 10.29 2.57 -17.56
C GLN A 98 8.83 2.43 -18.01
N ILE A 99 7.92 3.26 -17.48
CA ILE A 99 6.50 3.25 -17.88
C ILE A 99 6.37 3.62 -19.36
N ALA A 100 7.02 4.70 -19.80
CA ALA A 100 7.00 5.12 -21.20
C ALA A 100 7.54 4.01 -22.11
N LYS A 101 8.69 3.42 -21.75
CA LYS A 101 9.33 2.34 -22.51
C LYS A 101 8.42 1.11 -22.63
N THR A 102 7.75 0.72 -21.55
CA THR A 102 6.83 -0.44 -21.54
C THR A 102 5.63 -0.22 -22.45
N LYS A 103 5.20 1.03 -22.63
CA LYS A 103 4.13 1.42 -23.55
C LYS A 103 4.61 1.72 -24.98
N GLY A 104 5.89 1.49 -25.30
CA GLY A 104 6.45 1.72 -26.64
C GLY A 104 6.87 3.16 -26.93
N TYR A 105 6.89 4.03 -25.91
CA TYR A 105 7.28 5.44 -26.02
C TYR A 105 8.70 5.67 -25.51
N ARG A 106 9.30 6.80 -25.89
CA ARG A 106 10.56 7.29 -25.34
C ARG A 106 10.38 8.71 -24.86
N ILE A 107 10.92 9.01 -23.69
CA ILE A 107 10.97 10.38 -23.16
C ILE A 107 12.17 11.07 -23.80
N ALA A 108 11.95 12.27 -24.34
CA ALA A 108 13.01 13.06 -24.95
C ALA A 108 14.06 13.47 -23.91
N LYS A 109 15.35 13.43 -24.26
CA LYS A 109 16.43 13.68 -23.29
C LYS A 109 16.41 15.11 -22.73
N ASN A 110 15.94 16.08 -23.51
CA ASN A 110 15.89 17.48 -23.13
C ASN A 110 14.82 17.80 -22.08
N VAL A 111 13.83 16.92 -21.85
CA VAL A 111 12.78 17.15 -20.84
C VAL A 111 13.07 16.50 -19.48
N LYS A 112 14.26 15.89 -19.32
CA LYS A 112 14.64 15.21 -18.07
C LYS A 112 14.58 16.16 -16.88
N ASN A 113 15.23 17.31 -16.98
CA ASN A 113 15.31 18.26 -15.86
C ASN A 113 13.92 18.83 -15.55
N ASP A 114 13.13 19.17 -16.58
CA ASP A 114 11.75 19.67 -16.39
C ASP A 114 10.85 18.65 -15.66
N LEU A 115 11.03 17.35 -15.96
CA LEU A 115 10.30 16.28 -15.26
C LEU A 115 10.76 16.11 -13.81
N ILE A 116 12.06 16.16 -13.55
CA ILE A 116 12.59 16.12 -12.18
C ILE A 116 12.09 17.32 -11.37
N ASP A 117 12.07 18.52 -11.95
CA ASP A 117 11.53 19.73 -11.31
C ASP A 117 10.02 19.64 -11.10
N LEU A 118 9.29 19.00 -12.02
CA LEU A 118 7.88 18.68 -11.84
C LEU A 118 7.67 17.73 -10.65
N PHE A 119 8.42 16.63 -10.58
CA PHE A 119 8.31 15.67 -9.48
C PHE A 119 8.69 16.31 -8.14
N THR A 120 9.77 17.09 -8.09
CA THR A 120 10.20 17.82 -6.89
C THR A 120 9.11 18.76 -6.37
N ARG A 121 8.44 19.53 -7.25
CA ARG A 121 7.34 20.43 -6.87
C ARG A 121 6.08 19.71 -6.41
N ASN A 122 5.86 18.48 -6.86
CA ASN A 122 4.68 17.70 -6.50
C ASN A 122 4.94 16.72 -5.35
N GLN A 123 6.19 16.58 -4.90
CA GLN A 123 6.58 15.85 -3.71
C GLN A 123 6.51 16.71 -2.44
N LEU A 124 5.68 17.76 -2.43
CA LEU A 124 5.59 18.64 -1.26
C LEU A 124 5.10 17.87 -0.04
N THR A 125 5.98 17.87 0.96
CA THR A 125 5.90 17.22 2.26
C THR A 125 4.56 17.48 2.93
N GLY A 126 3.83 16.40 3.25
CA GLY A 126 2.57 16.45 3.99
C GLY A 126 1.32 16.08 3.18
N LYS A 127 1.43 15.91 1.85
CA LYS A 127 0.41 15.24 1.03
C LYS A 127 0.93 13.87 0.59
N ASN A 128 1.04 12.94 1.54
CA ASN A 128 1.43 11.55 1.31
C ASN A 128 0.43 10.78 0.41
N ASP A 129 -0.65 11.42 -0.03
CA ASP A 129 -1.72 10.84 -0.84
C ASP A 129 -1.49 10.90 -2.36
N LEU A 130 -0.44 11.57 -2.86
CA LEU A 130 -0.20 11.63 -4.31
C LEU A 130 0.30 10.30 -4.90
N GLY A 131 0.61 9.31 -4.07
CA GLY A 131 0.78 7.92 -4.50
C GLY A 131 2.06 7.67 -5.29
N ASN A 132 3.10 8.49 -5.16
CA ASN A 132 4.44 8.31 -5.72
C ASN A 132 4.44 7.82 -7.19
N ALA A 133 4.67 6.52 -7.40
CA ALA A 133 4.65 5.88 -8.71
C ALA A 133 3.30 5.99 -9.44
N ARG A 134 2.17 6.07 -8.72
CA ARG A 134 0.83 6.32 -9.26
C ARG A 134 0.76 7.72 -9.88
N PHE A 135 1.30 8.74 -9.23
CA PHE A 135 1.40 10.08 -9.80
C PHE A 135 2.23 10.08 -11.09
N VAL A 136 3.43 9.47 -11.05
CA VAL A 136 4.29 9.35 -12.23
C VAL A 136 3.57 8.65 -13.38
N ARG A 137 2.88 7.54 -13.10
CA ARG A 137 2.09 6.81 -14.09
C ARG A 137 1.04 7.70 -14.73
N ASN A 138 0.25 8.41 -13.92
CA ASN A 138 -0.81 9.29 -14.42
C ASN A 138 -0.26 10.38 -15.34
N ILE A 139 0.89 10.97 -15.00
CA ILE A 139 1.54 11.99 -15.84
C ILE A 139 1.93 11.41 -17.20
N ILE A 140 2.58 10.24 -17.22
CA ILE A 140 3.04 9.61 -18.46
C ILE A 140 1.88 9.09 -19.31
N GLU A 141 0.88 8.47 -18.70
CA GLU A 141 -0.31 7.99 -19.42
C GLU A 141 -1.10 9.13 -20.06
N ASN A 142 -1.27 10.25 -19.34
CA ASN A 142 -1.89 11.44 -19.91
C ASN A 142 -1.05 12.02 -21.07
N ALA A 143 0.28 12.11 -20.92
CA ALA A 143 1.16 12.59 -21.99
C ALA A 143 1.06 11.74 -23.26
N ILE A 144 0.96 10.41 -23.10
CA ILE A 144 0.74 9.47 -24.20
C ILE A 144 -0.60 9.75 -24.89
N ILE A 145 -1.69 9.87 -24.14
CA ILE A 145 -3.02 10.18 -24.69
C ILE A 145 -3.02 11.51 -25.45
N TYR A 146 -2.34 12.54 -24.94
CA TYR A 146 -2.23 13.82 -25.65
C TYR A 146 -1.41 13.70 -26.94
N SER A 147 -0.36 12.88 -26.94
CA SER A 147 0.47 12.67 -28.13
C SER A 147 -0.26 11.94 -29.26
N SER A 148 -1.24 11.07 -28.95
CA SER A 148 -1.98 10.30 -29.94
C SER A 148 -3.19 11.04 -30.54
N ARG A 149 -3.51 12.24 -30.04
CA ARG A 149 -4.61 13.09 -30.54
C ARG A 149 -4.16 14.05 -31.64
N LYS A 150 -2.87 14.06 -31.99
CA LYS A 150 -2.31 14.76 -33.14
C LYS A 150 -2.16 13.80 -34.31
#